data_AF-A0A925UE33-F1
#
_entry.id   AF-A0A925UE33-F1
#
_cell.length_a   1.000
_cell.length_b   1.000
_cell.length_c   1.000
_cell.angle_alpha   90.00
_cell.angle_beta   90.00
_cell.angle_gamma   90.00
#
_symmetry.space_group_name_H-M   'P 1'
#
loop_
_entity.id
_entity.type
_entity.pdbx_description
1 polymer ?
#
loop_
_entity_poly.entity_id
_entity_poly.type
_entity_poly.pdbx_seq_one_letter_code
_entity_poly.pdbx_strand_id
1 'polypeptide(L)'
;MKRSILVLLIMCAGSSLQAQVIPNFDFGLKAGVNLSKLSKENGFSSENRSGYLAGIWARVGAMGLHLQPELYYTVKTTDVKDASGQSLSVDFTSIDLPILVGTKIGALGIGGRINTGPVIAFVIDDQQSFENAVGNSTRFNYKDQALAWQFGAGLDIKKISFDLRYEHGLSKISRSGYEDTKLRLFNFSLGLKLY
;
A
#
# COMPACT_ATOMS: atom_id res chain seq x y z
N MET A 1 -8.20 6.57 -48.37
CA MET A 1 -7.84 7.83 -47.68
C MET A 1 -7.82 7.72 -46.15
N LYS A 2 -8.82 7.08 -45.50
CA LYS A 2 -8.90 7.01 -44.03
C LYS A 2 -7.82 6.14 -43.35
N ARG A 3 -7.36 5.07 -44.03
CA ARG A 3 -6.37 4.12 -43.48
C ARG A 3 -4.92 4.62 -43.59
N SER A 4 -4.63 5.47 -44.58
CA SER A 4 -3.31 6.04 -44.83
C SER A 4 -2.94 7.11 -43.78
N ILE A 5 -3.93 7.84 -43.27
CA ILE A 5 -3.76 8.85 -42.21
C ILE A 5 -3.39 8.18 -40.88
N LEU A 6 -3.98 7.02 -40.58
CA LEU A 6 -3.70 6.28 -39.34
C LEU A 6 -2.25 5.77 -39.28
N VAL A 7 -1.73 5.30 -40.42
CA VAL A 7 -0.34 4.81 -40.52
C VAL A 7 0.67 5.96 -40.40
N LEU A 8 0.36 7.13 -40.97
CA LEU A 8 1.20 8.32 -40.88
C LEU A 8 1.24 8.89 -39.44
N LEU A 9 0.12 8.82 -38.71
CA LEU A 9 0.05 9.23 -37.29
C LEU A 9 0.88 8.31 -36.38
N ILE A 10 0.90 7.01 -36.67
CA ILE A 10 1.68 6.00 -35.92
C ILE A 10 3.19 6.16 -36.20
N MET A 11 3.58 6.53 -37.43
CA MET A 11 4.99 6.76 -37.78
C MET A 11 5.56 8.04 -37.17
N CYS A 12 4.76 9.11 -37.00
CA CYS A 12 5.21 10.32 -36.30
C CYS A 12 5.40 10.13 -34.79
N ALA A 13 4.71 9.18 -34.16
CA ALA A 13 4.88 8.86 -32.73
C ALA A 13 6.23 8.21 -32.40
N GLY A 14 6.99 7.73 -33.40
CA GLY A 14 8.27 7.04 -33.20
C GLY A 14 9.51 7.94 -33.12
N SER A 15 9.38 9.26 -33.25
CA SER A 15 10.53 10.15 -33.51
C SER A 15 10.71 11.31 -32.52
N SER A 16 10.54 11.08 -31.21
CA SER A 16 10.91 12.10 -30.20
C SER A 16 11.23 11.59 -28.79
N LEU A 17 11.83 10.40 -28.64
CA LEU A 17 12.25 9.90 -27.32
C LEU A 17 13.78 9.89 -27.17
N GLN A 18 14.36 11.08 -27.24
CA GLN A 18 15.71 11.35 -26.73
C GLN A 18 15.63 12.57 -25.80
N ALA A 19 14.72 12.51 -24.82
CA ALA A 19 14.85 13.38 -23.66
C ALA A 19 15.88 12.73 -22.73
N GLN A 20 16.92 13.46 -22.34
CA GLN A 20 17.84 13.04 -21.28
C GLN A 20 17.07 13.07 -19.97
N VAL A 21 16.30 12.02 -19.71
CA VAL A 21 15.47 11.86 -18.53
C VAL A 21 16.39 11.54 -17.37
N ILE A 22 16.68 12.54 -16.53
CA ILE A 22 17.41 12.31 -15.28
C ILE A 22 16.45 11.60 -14.31
N PRO A 23 16.67 10.33 -13.95
CA PRO A 23 15.85 9.67 -12.96
C PRO A 23 16.08 10.31 -11.60
N ASN A 24 15.00 10.67 -10.92
CA ASN A 24 15.03 11.06 -9.53
C ASN A 24 14.91 9.79 -8.68
N PHE A 25 15.82 9.64 -7.73
CA PHE A 25 15.79 8.58 -6.73
C PHE A 25 15.67 9.22 -5.35
N ASP A 26 14.61 8.88 -4.63
CA ASP A 26 14.43 9.21 -3.23
C ASP A 26 14.43 7.92 -2.41
N PHE A 27 15.03 7.93 -1.22
CA PHE A 27 14.93 6.85 -0.24
C PHE A 27 14.70 7.40 1.17
N GLY A 28 13.89 6.71 1.98
CA GLY A 28 13.58 7.20 3.30
C GLY A 28 12.93 6.20 4.25
N LEU A 29 12.74 6.66 5.47
CA LEU A 29 11.98 5.99 6.51
C LEU A 29 10.54 6.49 6.51
N LYS A 30 9.61 5.68 7.02
CA LYS A 30 8.22 6.08 7.22
C LYS A 30 7.64 5.43 8.47
N ALA A 31 6.82 6.17 9.20
CA ALA A 31 6.02 5.66 10.30
C ALA A 31 4.62 6.28 10.25
N GLY A 32 3.62 5.60 10.81
CA GLY A 32 2.25 6.06 10.77
C GLY A 32 1.29 5.24 11.60
N VAL A 33 0.04 5.65 11.54
CA VAL A 33 -1.10 4.97 12.17
C VAL A 33 -2.07 4.50 11.10
N ASN A 34 -2.72 3.37 11.37
CA ASN A 34 -3.76 2.81 10.52
C ASN A 34 -5.08 2.75 11.30
N LEU A 35 -6.20 2.94 10.60
CA LEU A 35 -7.55 2.85 11.14
C LEU A 35 -8.35 1.85 10.31
N SER A 36 -8.70 0.73 10.93
CA SER A 36 -9.49 -0.35 10.32
C SER A 36 -10.97 -0.05 10.42
N LYS A 37 -11.69 -0.16 9.29
CA LYS A 37 -13.15 -0.23 9.26
C LYS A 37 -13.59 -1.59 8.72
N LEU A 38 -14.39 -2.30 9.51
CA LEU A 38 -15.02 -3.55 9.08
C LEU A 38 -16.36 -3.22 8.38
N SER A 39 -16.54 -3.67 7.15
CA SER A 39 -17.80 -3.50 6.42
C SER A 39 -18.71 -4.69 6.73
N LYS A 40 -19.83 -4.47 7.42
CA LYS A 40 -20.98 -5.39 7.43
C LYS A 40 -21.94 -5.03 6.31
N GLU A 41 -22.54 -6.04 5.69
CA GLU A 41 -23.47 -5.90 4.56
C GLU A 41 -24.84 -5.31 4.96
N ASN A 42 -25.12 -5.10 6.25
CA ASN A 42 -26.29 -4.39 6.73
C ASN A 42 -25.95 -3.58 7.99
N GLY A 43 -25.91 -2.25 7.88
CA GLY A 43 -25.78 -1.34 9.01
C GLY A 43 -24.35 -0.94 9.38
N PHE A 44 -24.15 0.36 9.62
CA PHE A 44 -22.89 0.94 10.07
C PHE A 44 -22.65 0.64 11.56
N SER A 45 -21.96 -0.44 11.90
CA SER A 45 -21.32 -0.58 13.23
C SER A 45 -19.88 -0.07 13.13
N SER A 46 -19.64 1.11 13.68
CA SER A 46 -18.36 1.83 13.65
C SER A 46 -17.51 1.51 14.88
N GLU A 47 -16.91 0.32 14.94
CA GLU A 47 -15.78 0.08 15.84
C GLU A 47 -14.50 0.36 15.05
N ASN A 48 -14.07 1.63 15.05
CA ASN A 48 -12.81 2.03 14.43
C ASN A 48 -11.67 1.52 15.32
N ARG A 49 -10.83 0.64 14.80
CA ARG A 49 -9.65 0.12 15.52
C ARG A 49 -8.39 0.75 14.96
N SER A 50 -7.48 1.14 15.85
CA SER A 50 -6.23 1.80 15.48
C SER A 50 -5.06 0.84 15.58
N GLY A 51 -4.21 0.84 14.57
CA GLY A 51 -2.90 0.19 14.57
C GLY A 51 -1.80 1.16 14.15
N TYR A 52 -0.61 0.63 13.94
CA TYR A 52 0.55 1.42 13.52
C TYR A 52 1.38 0.71 12.45
N LEU A 53 2.19 1.48 11.74
CA LEU A 53 3.12 0.99 10.73
C LEU A 53 4.46 1.71 10.84
N ALA A 54 5.53 1.02 10.52
CA ALA A 54 6.87 1.59 10.40
C ALA A 54 7.70 0.83 9.37
N GLY A 55 8.56 1.53 8.63
CA GLY A 55 9.49 0.89 7.71
C GLY A 55 10.13 1.86 6.73
N ILE A 56 10.35 1.40 5.50
CA ILE A 56 11.14 2.09 4.50
C ILE A 56 10.36 2.28 3.19
N TRP A 57 10.79 3.26 2.42
CA TRP A 57 10.27 3.52 1.09
C TRP A 57 11.37 4.01 0.17
N ALA A 58 11.26 3.66 -1.11
CA ALA A 58 12.04 4.26 -2.17
C ALA A 58 11.10 4.85 -3.20
N ARG A 59 11.55 5.84 -3.96
CA ARG A 59 10.82 6.40 -5.10
C ARG A 59 11.79 6.59 -6.24
N VAL A 60 11.46 6.00 -7.38
CA VAL A 60 12.26 6.09 -8.61
C VAL A 60 11.34 6.59 -9.70
N GLY A 61 11.70 7.69 -10.35
CA GLY A 61 10.78 8.29 -11.30
C GLY A 61 11.38 9.40 -12.13
N ALA A 62 10.64 9.79 -13.14
CA ALA A 62 11.01 10.92 -13.98
C ALA A 62 9.79 11.56 -14.63
N MET A 63 9.95 12.82 -15.07
CA MET A 63 8.88 13.59 -15.72
C MET A 63 7.59 13.66 -14.88
N GLY A 64 7.72 13.71 -13.55
CA GLY A 64 6.59 13.74 -12.62
C GLY A 64 6.00 12.36 -12.28
N LEU A 65 6.26 11.33 -13.08
CA LEU A 65 5.83 9.96 -12.79
C LEU A 65 6.85 9.24 -11.91
N HIS A 66 6.38 8.34 -11.05
CA HIS A 66 7.25 7.54 -10.21
C HIS A 66 6.69 6.16 -9.87
N LEU A 67 7.60 5.22 -9.67
CA LEU A 67 7.38 3.95 -8.97
C LEU A 67 7.89 4.12 -7.53
N GLN A 68 7.12 3.63 -6.56
CA GLN A 68 7.42 3.75 -5.14
C GLN A 68 7.19 2.40 -4.46
N PRO A 69 8.24 1.54 -4.41
CA PRO A 69 8.23 0.35 -3.59
C PRO A 69 8.46 0.70 -2.12
N GLU A 70 7.78 0.00 -1.23
CA GLU A 70 7.81 0.23 0.21
C GLU A 70 7.81 -1.09 0.97
N LEU A 71 8.30 -1.09 2.20
CA LEU A 71 8.29 -2.25 3.08
C LEU A 71 7.99 -1.80 4.50
N TYR A 72 6.92 -2.34 5.09
CA TYR A 72 6.44 -1.97 6.42
C TYR A 72 6.32 -3.17 7.34
N TYR A 73 6.65 -2.97 8.61
CA TYR A 73 6.08 -3.73 9.71
C TYR A 73 4.79 -3.05 10.12
N THR A 74 3.67 -3.77 10.09
CA THR A 74 2.34 -3.23 10.34
C THR A 74 1.62 -4.06 11.39
N VAL A 75 1.08 -3.38 12.40
CA VAL A 75 0.13 -3.95 13.37
C VAL A 75 -1.25 -3.40 13.08
N LYS A 76 -2.24 -4.29 12.93
CA LYS A 76 -3.64 -3.97 12.60
C LYS A 76 -4.53 -4.65 13.63
N THR A 77 -5.34 -3.88 14.36
CA THR A 77 -6.34 -4.46 15.28
C THR A 77 -7.66 -4.67 14.53
N THR A 78 -8.29 -5.83 14.72
CA THR A 78 -9.61 -6.15 14.14
C THR A 78 -10.48 -6.87 15.15
N ASP A 79 -11.79 -6.63 15.09
CA ASP A 79 -12.74 -7.42 15.88
C ASP A 79 -13.23 -8.60 15.08
N VAL A 80 -13.07 -9.78 15.66
CA VAL A 80 -13.58 -11.03 15.11
C VAL A 80 -14.77 -11.46 15.95
N LYS A 81 -15.90 -11.77 15.30
CA LYS A 81 -17.11 -12.21 16.02
C LYS A 81 -17.16 -13.72 16.08
N ASP A 82 -17.25 -14.29 17.27
CA ASP A 82 -17.52 -15.72 17.44
C ASP A 82 -18.95 -16.07 16.97
N ALA A 83 -19.24 -17.35 16.76
CA ALA A 83 -20.55 -17.87 16.35
C ALA A 83 -21.70 -17.42 17.30
N SER A 84 -21.37 -17.07 18.54
CA SER A 84 -22.29 -16.52 19.55
C SER A 84 -22.52 -15.00 19.43
N GLY A 85 -21.88 -14.32 18.47
CA GLY A 85 -22.01 -12.88 18.22
C GLY A 85 -21.17 -11.97 19.12
N GLN A 86 -20.36 -12.52 20.03
CA GLN A 86 -19.40 -11.76 20.85
C GLN A 86 -18.22 -11.28 20.00
N SER A 87 -17.90 -9.99 20.08
CA SER A 87 -16.70 -9.40 19.44
C SER A 87 -15.46 -9.66 20.30
N LEU A 88 -14.45 -10.30 19.73
CA LEU A 88 -13.10 -10.42 20.30
C LEU A 88 -12.14 -9.55 19.46
N SER A 89 -11.46 -8.60 20.10
CA SER A 89 -10.39 -7.83 19.45
C SER A 89 -9.13 -8.69 19.31
N VAL A 90 -8.62 -8.78 18.09
CA VAL A 90 -7.42 -9.53 17.72
C VAL A 90 -6.45 -8.61 16.99
N ASP A 91 -5.19 -8.62 17.43
CA ASP A 91 -4.11 -7.90 16.76
C ASP A 91 -3.46 -8.79 15.70
N PHE A 92 -3.33 -8.24 14.49
CA PHE A 92 -2.68 -8.88 13.36
C PHE A 92 -1.39 -8.14 13.05
N THR A 93 -0.28 -8.87 13.12
CA THR A 93 1.03 -8.36 12.71
C THR A 93 1.34 -8.84 11.30
N SER A 94 1.93 -7.98 10.48
CA SER A 94 2.25 -8.30 9.10
C SER A 94 3.48 -7.55 8.61
N ILE A 95 4.15 -8.13 7.62
CA ILE A 95 5.09 -7.42 6.75
C ILE A 95 4.34 -7.04 5.49
N ASP A 96 4.15 -5.75 5.27
CA ASP A 96 3.45 -5.21 4.11
C ASP A 96 4.45 -4.74 3.06
N LEU A 97 4.25 -5.17 1.81
CA LEU A 97 5.02 -4.75 0.63
C LEU A 97 4.11 -4.01 -0.37
N PRO A 98 3.90 -2.69 -0.21
CA PRO A 98 3.26 -1.84 -1.21
C PRO A 98 4.16 -1.57 -2.43
N ILE A 99 3.59 -1.68 -3.63
CA ILE A 99 4.24 -1.27 -4.88
C ILE A 99 3.35 -0.24 -5.55
N LEU A 100 3.71 1.04 -5.44
CA LEU A 100 2.86 2.14 -5.87
C LEU A 100 3.38 2.80 -7.14
N VAL A 101 2.48 3.15 -8.04
CA VAL A 101 2.77 4.07 -9.14
C VAL A 101 2.04 5.38 -8.88
N GLY A 102 2.67 6.51 -9.22
CA GLY A 102 2.10 7.80 -8.90
C GLY A 102 2.64 8.94 -9.74
N THR A 103 2.02 10.10 -9.55
CA THR A 103 2.52 11.37 -10.08
C THR A 103 2.79 12.34 -8.95
N LYS A 104 3.81 13.16 -9.11
CA LYS A 104 4.20 14.22 -8.19
C LYS A 104 4.30 15.53 -8.97
N ILE A 105 3.59 16.54 -8.48
CA ILE A 105 3.57 17.88 -9.06
C ILE A 105 3.97 18.84 -7.94
N GLY A 106 5.02 19.62 -8.18
CA GLY A 106 5.57 20.51 -7.16
C GLY A 106 6.78 21.28 -7.64
N ALA A 107 7.11 22.35 -6.91
CA ALA A 107 8.26 23.20 -7.14
C ALA A 107 8.87 23.66 -5.81
N LEU A 108 10.14 24.06 -5.84
CA LEU A 108 10.82 24.69 -4.69
C LEU A 108 10.78 23.88 -3.38
N GLY A 109 10.79 22.55 -3.48
CA GLY A 109 10.78 21.66 -2.32
C GLY A 109 9.39 21.42 -1.71
N ILE A 110 8.31 21.89 -2.33
CA ILE A 110 6.93 21.52 -1.96
C ILE A 110 6.31 20.78 -3.14
N GLY A 111 5.72 19.61 -2.91
CA GLY A 111 5.05 18.87 -3.98
C GLY A 111 3.90 18.00 -3.50
N GLY A 112 2.76 18.14 -4.15
CA GLY A 112 1.62 17.25 -4.00
C GLY A 112 1.83 15.98 -4.82
N ARG A 113 1.31 14.87 -4.32
CA ARG A 113 1.39 13.57 -5.00
C ARG A 113 0.12 12.78 -4.85
N ILE A 114 -0.14 11.96 -5.86
CA ILE A 114 -1.16 10.91 -5.83
C ILE A 114 -0.50 9.62 -6.28
N ASN A 115 -0.88 8.51 -5.66
CA ASN A 115 -0.35 7.20 -6.01
C ASN A 115 -1.39 6.11 -5.80
N THR A 116 -1.17 4.98 -6.45
CA THR A 116 -2.01 3.80 -6.30
C THR A 116 -1.23 2.55 -6.66
N GLY A 117 -1.63 1.40 -6.12
CA GLY A 117 -1.02 0.14 -6.48
C GLY A 117 -1.35 -0.99 -5.52
N PRO A 118 -0.88 -2.21 -5.82
CA PRO A 118 -1.08 -3.36 -4.98
C PRO A 118 -0.30 -3.27 -3.67
N VAL A 119 -0.84 -3.94 -2.65
CA VAL A 119 -0.18 -4.23 -1.38
C VAL A 119 -0.25 -5.73 -1.15
N ILE A 120 0.90 -6.33 -0.87
CA ILE A 120 1.02 -7.73 -0.46
C ILE A 120 1.38 -7.74 1.01
N ALA A 121 0.50 -8.28 1.85
CA ALA A 121 0.70 -8.39 3.28
C ALA A 121 1.01 -9.85 3.64
N PHE A 122 2.14 -10.07 4.29
CA PHE A 122 2.54 -11.37 4.83
C PHE A 122 2.24 -11.38 6.32
N VAL A 123 1.19 -12.11 6.72
CA VAL A 123 0.74 -12.15 8.12
C VAL A 123 1.72 -12.97 8.95
N ILE A 124 2.21 -12.38 10.05
CA ILE A 124 3.03 -13.04 11.05
C ILE A 124 2.10 -13.41 12.21
N ASP A 125 1.82 -14.71 12.37
CA ASP A 125 1.05 -15.22 13.50
C ASP A 125 1.94 -15.30 14.75
N ASP A 126 1.44 -14.82 15.90
CA ASP A 126 2.18 -14.67 17.17
C ASP A 126 2.64 -16.01 17.78
N GLN A 127 2.19 -17.15 17.20
CA GLN A 127 2.63 -18.50 17.57
C GLN A 127 3.77 -19.05 16.69
N GLN A 128 4.24 -18.31 15.68
CA GLN A 128 5.33 -18.73 14.79
C GLN A 128 6.50 -17.74 14.87
N SER A 129 7.63 -18.21 15.41
CA SER A 129 8.88 -17.44 15.53
C SER A 129 9.32 -16.82 14.18
N PHE A 130 9.94 -15.64 14.22
CA PHE A 130 10.42 -14.87 13.04
C PHE A 130 11.25 -15.71 12.05
N GLU A 131 12.07 -16.65 12.54
CA GLU A 131 12.85 -17.58 11.70
C GLU A 131 11.96 -18.51 10.85
N ASN A 132 10.80 -18.93 11.37
CA ASN A 132 9.88 -19.82 10.65
C ASN A 132 9.08 -19.07 9.58
N ALA A 133 8.77 -17.78 9.76
CA ALA A 133 8.07 -16.98 8.76
C ALA A 133 8.94 -16.75 7.49
N VAL A 134 10.24 -16.48 7.68
CA VAL A 134 11.19 -16.32 6.57
C VAL A 134 11.52 -17.66 5.91
N GLY A 135 11.67 -18.73 6.70
CA GLY A 135 11.90 -20.09 6.20
C GLY A 135 10.71 -20.69 5.42
N ASN A 136 9.48 -20.50 5.91
CA ASN A 136 8.26 -20.96 5.24
C ASN A 136 7.85 -20.09 4.04
N SER A 137 8.47 -18.92 3.83
CA SER A 137 8.27 -18.15 2.60
C SER A 137 8.75 -18.90 1.33
N THR A 138 9.49 -20.00 1.49
CA THR A 138 9.84 -20.94 0.41
C THR A 138 8.76 -21.99 0.12
N ARG A 139 7.78 -22.17 1.02
CA ARG A 139 6.56 -22.95 0.82
C ARG A 139 5.41 -21.96 0.71
N PHE A 140 5.06 -21.59 -0.52
CA PHE A 140 3.93 -20.72 -0.85
C PHE A 140 2.60 -21.27 -0.32
N ASN A 141 2.36 -21.19 0.99
CA ASN A 141 1.06 -21.38 1.59
C ASN A 141 0.27 -20.09 1.34
N TYR A 142 -0.55 -20.13 0.30
CA TYR A 142 -1.49 -19.07 -0.10
C TYR A 142 -2.43 -18.58 1.01
N LYS A 143 -2.46 -19.23 2.19
CA LYS A 143 -3.34 -18.89 3.31
C LYS A 143 -2.83 -17.72 4.17
N ASP A 144 -1.54 -17.40 4.13
CA ASP A 144 -0.93 -16.39 5.02
C ASP A 144 -0.65 -15.05 4.33
N GLN A 145 -1.07 -14.92 3.06
CA GLN A 145 -0.90 -13.72 2.25
C GLN A 145 -2.24 -13.01 2.08
N ALA A 146 -2.28 -11.73 2.41
CA ALA A 146 -3.39 -10.86 2.08
C ALA A 146 -3.03 -9.90 0.94
N LEU A 147 -3.93 -9.75 -0.02
CA LEU A 147 -3.81 -8.82 -1.13
C LEU A 147 -4.76 -7.66 -0.91
N ALA A 148 -4.25 -6.46 -1.11
CA ALA A 148 -5.05 -5.24 -1.10
C ALA A 148 -4.64 -4.31 -2.24
N TRP A 149 -5.48 -3.32 -2.49
CA TRP A 149 -5.18 -2.22 -3.40
C TRP A 149 -5.23 -0.91 -2.63
N GLN A 150 -4.20 -0.08 -2.81
CA GLN A 150 -4.07 1.19 -2.11
C GLN A 150 -4.27 2.36 -3.06
N PHE A 151 -4.93 3.40 -2.56
CA PHE A 151 -5.05 4.72 -3.18
C PHE A 151 -4.53 5.74 -2.18
N GLY A 152 -3.62 6.62 -2.60
CA GLY A 152 -2.96 7.56 -1.72
C GLY A 152 -2.86 8.95 -2.31
N ALA A 153 -2.91 9.93 -1.42
CA ALA A 153 -2.49 11.29 -1.68
C ALA A 153 -1.39 11.65 -0.66
N GLY A 154 -0.51 12.57 -1.03
CA GLY A 154 0.51 13.03 -0.11
C GLY A 154 1.06 14.39 -0.44
N LEU A 155 1.82 14.92 0.52
CA LEU A 155 2.45 16.23 0.45
C LEU A 155 3.90 16.09 0.89
N ASP A 156 4.83 16.42 0.01
CA ASP A 156 6.26 16.45 0.30
C ASP A 156 6.66 17.90 0.59
N ILE A 157 7.29 18.14 1.74
CA ILE A 157 7.88 19.41 2.15
C ILE A 157 9.35 19.16 2.50
N LYS A 158 10.25 19.52 1.57
CA LYS A 158 11.69 19.25 1.61
C LYS A 158 11.95 17.75 1.82
N LYS A 159 12.45 17.37 2.99
CA LYS A 159 12.74 15.98 3.36
C LYS A 159 11.58 15.29 4.08
N ILE A 160 10.52 16.01 4.44
CA ILE A 160 9.37 15.45 5.16
C ILE A 160 8.27 15.14 4.16
N SER A 161 7.60 14.01 4.33
CA SER A 161 6.49 13.58 3.50
C SER A 161 5.29 13.24 4.37
N PHE A 162 4.11 13.72 4.01
CA PHE A 162 2.85 13.39 4.64
C PHE A 162 2.04 12.52 3.67
N ASP A 163 1.47 11.43 4.17
CA ASP A 163 0.73 10.43 3.40
C ASP A 163 -0.65 10.23 4.01
N LEU A 164 -1.69 10.36 3.18
CA LEU A 164 -3.04 9.89 3.47
C LEU A 164 -3.40 8.80 2.46
N ARG A 165 -3.72 7.60 2.94
CA ARG A 165 -3.98 6.45 2.07
C ARG A 165 -5.23 5.71 2.51
N TYR A 166 -5.93 5.18 1.52
CA TYR A 166 -7.02 4.24 1.69
C TYR A 166 -6.61 2.90 1.07
N GLU A 167 -6.71 1.83 1.84
CA GLU A 167 -6.39 0.47 1.43
C GLU A 167 -7.67 -0.36 1.41
N HIS A 168 -7.89 -1.04 0.29
CA HIS A 168 -9.03 -1.90 0.05
C HIS A 168 -8.57 -3.35 -0.07
N GLY A 169 -8.90 -4.18 0.92
CA GLY A 169 -8.63 -5.62 0.90
C GLY A 169 -9.32 -6.31 -0.26
N LEU A 170 -8.52 -6.94 -1.13
CA LEU A 170 -8.98 -7.74 -2.26
C LEU A 170 -9.14 -9.21 -1.86
N SER A 171 -8.23 -9.72 -1.05
CA SER A 171 -8.35 -11.05 -0.45
C SER A 171 -9.16 -11.02 0.84
N LYS A 172 -9.74 -12.17 1.17
CA LYS A 172 -10.39 -12.41 2.44
C LYS A 172 -9.32 -12.87 3.43
N ILE A 173 -9.28 -12.28 4.62
CA ILE A 173 -8.44 -12.77 5.71
C ILE A 173 -9.29 -13.78 6.46
N SER A 174 -8.86 -15.05 6.47
CA SER A 174 -9.59 -16.16 7.10
C SER A 174 -8.76 -16.68 8.27
N ARG A 175 -9.33 -16.66 9.48
CA ARG A 175 -8.74 -17.33 10.66
C ARG A 175 -9.69 -18.45 11.06
N SER A 176 -9.13 -19.62 11.36
CA SER A 176 -9.87 -20.86 11.65
C SER A 176 -11.07 -20.61 12.57
N GLY A 177 -12.29 -20.75 12.03
CA GLY A 177 -13.55 -20.60 12.78
C GLY A 177 -14.33 -19.29 12.55
N TYR A 178 -13.84 -18.36 11.72
CA TYR A 178 -14.44 -17.04 11.55
C TYR A 178 -14.77 -16.69 10.09
N GLU A 179 -15.79 -15.85 9.87
CA GLU A 179 -16.23 -15.44 8.53
C GLU A 179 -15.23 -14.54 7.79
N ASP A 180 -15.11 -14.79 6.50
CA ASP A 180 -14.27 -14.05 5.57
C ASP A 180 -14.64 -12.55 5.52
N THR A 181 -13.80 -11.68 6.07
CA THR A 181 -14.02 -10.23 6.00
C THR A 181 -12.96 -9.52 5.18
N LYS A 182 -13.40 -8.62 4.30
CA LYS A 182 -12.50 -7.71 3.55
C LYS A 182 -12.14 -6.52 4.45
N LEU A 183 -10.86 -6.37 4.75
CA LEU A 183 -10.35 -5.28 5.55
C LEU A 183 -10.29 -3.98 4.73
N ARG A 184 -10.73 -2.86 5.31
CA ARG A 184 -10.54 -1.51 4.74
C ARG A 184 -9.78 -0.67 5.75
N LEU A 185 -8.71 -0.03 5.32
CA LEU A 185 -7.84 0.75 6.21
C LEU A 185 -7.69 2.18 5.69
N PHE A 186 -7.66 3.13 6.63
CA PHE A 186 -7.12 4.46 6.38
C PHE A 186 -5.77 4.57 7.06
N ASN A 187 -4.72 4.88 6.29
CA ASN A 187 -3.38 5.05 6.79
C ASN A 187 -2.98 6.53 6.76
N PHE A 188 -2.47 7.02 7.89
CA PHE A 188 -1.89 8.35 8.03
C PHE A 188 -0.42 8.17 8.39
N SER A 189 0.50 8.71 7.60
CA SER A 189 1.93 8.47 7.83
C SER A 189 2.81 9.68 7.53
N LEU A 190 3.97 9.66 8.18
CA LEU A 190 5.06 10.62 8.07
C LEU A 190 6.30 9.91 7.53
N GLY A 191 6.83 10.41 6.43
CA GLY A 191 8.08 9.95 5.83
C GLY A 191 9.21 10.95 6.02
N LEU A 192 10.41 10.43 6.26
CA LEU A 192 11.66 11.18 6.25
C LEU A 192 12.54 10.70 5.10
N LYS A 193 12.76 11.58 4.11
CA LYS A 193 13.69 11.38 3.00
C LYS A 193 15.13 11.52 3.50
N LEU A 194 15.90 10.46 3.31
CA LEU A 194 17.31 10.38 3.69
C LEU A 194 18.24 10.71 2.53
N TYR A 195 17.90 10.21 1.34
CA TYR A 195 18.63 10.43 0.08
C TYR A 195 17.65 10.92 -0.98
#